data_AF-A0A015KLT3-F1
#
_entry.id   AF-A0A015KLT3-F1
#
_cell.length_a   1.000
_cell.length_b   1.000
_cell.length_c   1.000
_cell.angle_alpha   90.00
_cell.angle_beta   90.00
_cell.angle_gamma   90.00
#
_symmetry.space_group_name_H-M   'P 1'
#
loop_
_entity.id
_entity.type
_entity.pdbx_description
1 polymer ?
#
loop_
_entity_poly.entity_id
_entity_poly.type
_entity_poly.pdbx_seq_one_letter_code
_entity_poly.pdbx_strand_id
1 'polypeptide(L)' 'MKSAIGGDGTYKNEKKAFERYMKSAIAGYAEGQCNLGFCYENGIGTIKDNKKAFEWYSRYLKMEMR' A
#
# COMPACT_ATOMS: atom_id res chain seq x y z
N MET A 1 -27.14 1.28 8.21
CA MET A 1 -26.61 0.22 7.30
C MET A 1 -25.60 -0.57 8.10
N LYS A 2 -25.81 -1.89 8.20
CA LYS A 2 -24.99 -2.82 9.00
C LYS A 2 -23.57 -2.91 8.45
N SER A 3 -22.56 -2.94 9.32
CA SER A 3 -21.72 -4.12 9.48
C SER A 3 -20.79 -3.95 10.69
N ALA A 4 -21.14 -4.64 11.77
CA ALA A 4 -20.15 -5.11 12.74
C ALA A 4 -19.33 -6.19 12.03
N ILE A 5 -18.04 -5.96 11.80
CA ILE A 5 -17.09 -6.97 11.32
C ILE A 5 -15.80 -6.83 12.14
N GLY A 6 -15.39 -7.91 12.80
CA GLY A 6 -14.38 -7.94 13.86
C GLY A 6 -13.00 -7.46 13.42
N GLY A 7 -12.64 -6.23 13.81
CA GLY A 7 -11.58 -5.47 13.16
C GLY A 7 -10.37 -5.02 14.00
N ASP A 8 -10.16 -5.49 15.23
CA ASP A 8 -9.02 -4.98 16.01
C ASP A 8 -7.66 -5.59 15.59
N GLY A 9 -7.62 -6.89 15.29
CA GLY A 9 -6.41 -7.62 14.92
C GLY A 9 -6.05 -7.52 13.44
N THR A 10 -7.05 -7.61 12.55
CA THR A 10 -6.86 -7.57 11.10
C THR A 10 -6.34 -6.21 10.66
N TYR A 11 -6.96 -5.12 11.11
CA TYR A 11 -6.51 -3.76 10.80
C TYR A 11 -5.10 -3.46 11.34
N LYS A 12 -4.76 -3.97 12.53
CA LYS A 12 -3.41 -3.85 13.09
C LYS A 12 -2.36 -4.56 12.24
N ASN A 13 -2.70 -5.73 11.69
CA ASN A 13 -1.82 -6.48 10.79
C ASN A 13 -1.66 -5.79 9.44
N GLU A 14 -2.76 -5.28 8.87
CA GLU A 14 -2.74 -4.51 7.63
C GLU A 14 -1.90 -3.22 7.77
N LYS A 15 -2.04 -2.50 8.88
CA LYS A 15 -1.22 -1.30 9.15
C LYS A 15 0.28 -1.63 9.24
N LYS A 16 0.64 -2.73 9.91
CA LYS A 16 2.04 -3.19 9.96
C LYS A 16 2.56 -3.62 8.58
N ALA A 17 1.72 -4.26 7.77
CA ALA A 17 2.06 -4.63 6.39
C ALA A 17 2.30 -3.36 5.55
N PHE A 18 1.39 -2.39 5.64
CA PHE A 18 1.53 -1.09 5.00
C PHE A 18 2.85 -0.39 5.38
N GLU A 19 3.20 -0.34 6.67
CA GLU A 19 4.46 0.25 7.13
C GLU A 19 5.70 -0.47 6.58
N ARG A 20 5.65 -1.80 6.43
CA ARG A 20 6.74 -2.59 5.82
C ARG A 20 6.88 -2.31 4.34
N TYR A 21 5.78 -2.27 3.59
CA TYR A 21 5.78 -1.93 2.17
C TYR A 21 6.25 -0.49 1.94
N MET A 22 5.86 0.44 2.81
CA MET A 22 6.33 1.82 2.77
C MET A 22 7.86 1.92 2.90
N LYS A 23 8.45 1.24 3.89
CA LYS A 23 9.91 1.19 4.04
C LYS A 23 10.60 0.59 2.82
N SER A 24 10.05 -0.51 2.29
CA SER A 24 10.58 -1.18 1.09
C SER A 24 10.50 -0.30 -0.16
N ALA A 25 9.37 0.37 -0.38
CA ALA A 25 9.15 1.28 -1.50
C ALA A 25 10.10 2.48 -1.47
N ILE A 26 10.34 3.05 -0.28
CA ILE A 26 11.29 4.16 -0.06
C ILE A 26 12.74 3.72 -0.31
N ALA A 27 13.07 2.48 0.06
CA ALA A 27 14.38 1.89 -0.22
C ALA A 27 14.59 1.55 -1.72
N GLY A 28 13.58 1.76 -2.56
CA GLY A 28 13.66 1.56 -3.99
C GLY A 28 13.42 0.12 -4.46
N TYR A 29 12.90 -0.75 -3.58
CA TYR A 29 12.52 -2.10 -4.00
C TYR A 29 11.24 -2.07 -4.82
N ALA A 30 11.29 -2.68 -6.00
CA ALA A 30 10.20 -2.71 -6.96
C ALA A 30 8.93 -3.36 -6.38
N GLU A 31 9.09 -4.48 -5.67
CA GLU A 31 8.01 -5.15 -4.94
C GLU A 31 7.38 -4.25 -3.87
N GLY A 32 8.19 -3.45 -3.16
CA GLY A 32 7.71 -2.51 -2.16
C GLY A 32 6.82 -1.43 -2.79
N GLN A 33 7.24 -0.87 -3.93
CA GLN A 33 6.48 0.16 -4.64
C GLN A 33 5.16 -0.37 -5.20
N CYS A 34 5.17 -1.57 -5.78
CA CYS A 34 3.96 -2.24 -6.27
C CYS A 34 2.98 -2.53 -5.13
N ASN A 35 3.45 -3.13 -4.03
CA ASN A 35 2.61 -3.44 -2.87
C ASN A 35 2.05 -2.17 -2.20
N LEU A 36 2.83 -1.09 -2.15
CA LEU A 36 2.37 0.18 -1.59
C LEU A 36 1.28 0.84 -2.46
N GLY A 37 1.42 0.76 -3.79
CA GLY A 37 0.36 1.16 -4.72
C GLY A 37 -0.93 0.39 -4.48
N PHE A 38 -0.83 -0.94 -4.34
CA PHE A 38 -1.95 -1.82 -4.06
C PHE A 38 -2.64 -1.52 -2.72
N CYS A 39 -1.87 -1.20 -1.68
CA CYS A 39 -2.44 -0.81 -0.39
C CYS A 39 -3.27 0.48 -0.49
N TYR A 40 -2.80 1.49 -1.22
CA TYR A 40 -3.56 2.72 -1.43
C TYR A 40 -4.80 2.50 -2.30
N GLU A 41 -4.75 1.61 -3.29
CA GLU A 41 -5.90 1.27 -4.13
C GLU A 41 -7.03 0.57 -3.35
N ASN A 42 -6.68 -0.25 -2.36
CA ASN A 42 -7.62 -1.06 -1.60
C ASN A 42 -7.91 -0.53 -0.18
N GLY A 43 -7.17 0.47 0.29
CA GLY A 43 -7.27 0.96 1.66
C GLY A 43 -6.74 -0.03 2.70
N ILE A 44 -5.71 -0.81 2.35
CA ILE A 44 -5.12 -1.81 3.25
C ILE A 44 -4.15 -1.10 4.20
N GLY A 45 -4.48 -1.07 5.49
CA GLY A 45 -3.65 -0.43 6.52
C GLY A 45 -3.54 1.09 6.39
N THR A 46 -4.31 1.70 5.48
CA THR A 46 -4.36 3.14 5.18
C THR A 46 -5.71 3.50 4.59
N ILE A 47 -5.98 4.80 4.41
CA ILE A 47 -7.19 5.24 3.71
C ILE A 47 -6.98 5.03 2.20
N LYS A 48 -7.99 4.48 1.52
CA LYS A 48 -7.98 4.30 0.07
C LYS A 48 -7.72 5.65 -0.63
N ASP A 49 -6.71 5.68 -1.49
CA ASP A 49 -6.26 6.86 -2.23
C ASP A 49 -5.73 6.44 -3.61
N ASN A 50 -6.61 6.44 -4.61
CA ASN A 50 -6.26 6.05 -5.97
C ASN A 50 -5.19 6.96 -6.60
N LYS A 51 -5.09 8.22 -6.18
CA LYS A 51 -4.08 9.15 -6.69
C LYS A 51 -2.69 8.72 -6.21
N LYS A 52 -2.55 8.43 -4.92
CA LYS A 52 -1.30 7.89 -4.38
C LYS A 52 -0.96 6.52 -4.96
N ALA A 53 -1.95 5.66 -5.18
CA ALA A 53 -1.74 4.38 -5.85
C ALA A 53 -1.09 4.57 -7.24
N PHE A 54 -1.66 5.46 -8.05
CA PHE A 54 -1.13 5.80 -9.37
C PHE A 54 0.29 6.39 -9.31
N GLU A 55 0.57 7.26 -8.35
CA GLU A 55 1.92 7.82 -8.14
C GLU A 55 2.96 6.73 -7.84
N TRP A 56 2.62 5.74 -7.01
CA TRP A 56 3.53 4.63 -6.67
C TRP A 56 3.72 3.65 -7.81
N TYR A 57 2.66 3.27 -8.54
CA TYR A 57 2.80 2.46 -9.75
C TYR A 57 3.60 3.19 -10.84
N SER A 58 3.43 4.51 -10.97
CA SER A 58 4.22 5.31 -11.91
C SER A 58 5.70 5.37 -11.54
N ARG A 59 6.04 5.34 -10.24
CA ARG A 59 7.43 5.27 -9.78
C ARG A 59 8.06 3.91 -10.08
N TYR A 60 7.29 2.83 -9.88
CA TYR A 60 7.70 1.47 -10.22
C TYR A 60 8.07 1.35 -11.70
N LEU A 61 7.18 1.79 -12.61
CA LEU A 61 7.43 1.75 -14.06
C LEU A 61 8.63 2.60 -14.48
N LYS A 62 8.90 3.71 -13.78
CA LYS A 62 10.08 4.55 -14.05
C LYS A 62 11.40 3.94 -13.58
N MET A 63 11.38 3.00 -12.63
CA MET A 63 12.58 2.26 -12.22
C MET A 63 12.95 1.17 -13.23
N GLU A 64 11.97 0.51 -13.85
CA GLU A 64 12.19 -0.53 -14.85
C GLU A 64 12.89 0.01 -16.14
N MET A 65 12.82 1.33 -16.36
CA MET A 65 13.39 2.00 -17.54
C MET A 65 14.81 2.56 -17.32
N ARG A 66 15.49 2.18 -16.23
CA ARG A 66 16.88 2.56 -15.92
C ARG A 66 17.84 1.39 -16.11
#